data_AF-A0A935BJ06-F1
#
_entry.id   AF-A0A935BJ06-F1
#
_cell.length_a   1.000
_cell.length_b   1.000
_cell.length_c   1.000
_cell.angle_alpha   90.00
_cell.angle_beta   90.00
_cell.angle_gamma   90.00
#
_symmetry.space_group_name_H-M   'P 1'
#
loop_
_entity.id
_entity.type
_entity.pdbx_description
1 polymer ?
#
loop_
_entity_poly.entity_id
_entity_poly.type
_entity_poly.pdbx_seq_one_letter_code
_entity_poly.pdbx_strand_id
1 'polypeptide(L)' 'MNLPKTITWRGQEYDVPSMEQIGGWIFDSVCETPEGDCVEPDHPDSWLSLLGLM' A
#
# COMPACT_ATOMS: atom_id res chain seq x y z
N MET A 1 7.29 13.23 -3.85
CA MET A 1 7.11 11.92 -4.52
C MET A 1 5.85 12.02 -5.36
N ASN A 2 5.84 11.46 -6.58
CA ASN A 2 4.64 11.44 -7.43
C ASN A 2 4.23 9.98 -7.57
N LEU A 3 3.20 9.56 -6.81
CA LEU A 3 2.67 8.20 -6.87
C LEU A 3 1.66 8.09 -8.03
N PRO A 4 1.53 6.91 -8.66
CA PRO A 4 0.47 6.71 -9.63
C PRO A 4 -0.91 6.82 -8.96
N LYS A 5 -1.96 7.08 -9.74
CA LYS A 5 -3.33 7.11 -9.21
C LYS A 5 -3.88 5.71 -8.93
N THR A 6 -3.45 4.73 -9.73
CA THR A 6 -3.86 3.33 -9.63
C THR A 6 -2.66 2.41 -9.82
N ILE A 7 -2.78 1.17 -9.36
CA ILE A 7 -1.87 0.08 -9.69
C ILE A 7 -2.66 -1.13 -10.18
N THR A 8 -2.01 -2.00 -10.95
CA THR A 8 -2.54 -3.34 -11.26
C THR A 8 -1.88 -4.36 -10.33
N TRP A 9 -2.69 -5.04 -9.52
CA TRP A 9 -2.24 -6.10 -8.62
C TRP A 9 -3.18 -7.31 -8.76
N ARG A 10 -2.59 -8.50 -8.90
CA ARG A 10 -3.33 -9.77 -9.17
C ARG A 10 -4.35 -9.71 -10.31
N GLY A 11 -4.08 -8.87 -11.32
CA GLY A 11 -4.95 -8.70 -12.49
C GLY A 11 -6.15 -7.77 -12.29
N GLN A 12 -6.24 -7.10 -11.13
CA GLN A 12 -7.26 -6.09 -10.85
C GLN A 12 -6.60 -4.71 -10.65
N GLU A 13 -7.32 -3.66 -11.03
CA GLU A 13 -6.90 -2.28 -10.79
C GLU A 13 -7.40 -1.80 -9.42
N TYR A 14 -6.52 -1.14 -8.66
CA TYR A 14 -6.83 -0.56 -7.36
C TYR A 14 -6.38 0.90 -7.33
N ASP A 15 -7.18 1.76 -6.73
CA ASP A 15 -6.80 3.14 -6.44
C ASP A 15 -5.68 3.16 -5.38
N VAL A 16 -4.65 3.96 -5.66
CA VAL A 16 -3.56 4.16 -4.71
C VAL A 16 -4.10 4.92 -3.49
N PRO A 17 -3.81 4.47 -2.26
CA PRO A 17 -4.26 5.12 -1.04
C PRO A 17 -3.81 6.57 -0.93
N SER A 18 -4.53 7.36 -0.14
CA SER A 18 -4.15 8.74 0.12
C SER A 18 -2.81 8.81 0.86
N MET A 19 -2.12 9.94 0.72
CA MET A 19 -0.87 10.19 1.47
C MET A 19 -1.06 10.12 2.99
N GLU A 20 -2.26 10.43 3.50
CA GLU A 20 -2.60 10.30 4.91
C GLU A 20 -2.65 8.84 5.36
N GLN A 21 -3.31 7.97 4.59
CA GLN A 21 -3.34 6.52 4.86
C GLN A 21 -1.94 5.91 4.79
N ILE A 22 -1.17 6.24 3.75
CA ILE A 22 0.22 5.79 3.58
C ILE A 22 1.07 6.23 4.78
N GLY A 23 0.92 7.49 5.20
CA GLY A 23 1.58 8.01 6.39
C GLY A 23 1.21 7.24 7.65
N GLY A 24 -0.07 6.90 7.82
CA GLY A 24 -0.55 6.09 8.93
C GLY A 24 0.16 4.75 9.06
N TRP A 25 0.25 3.98 7.97
CA TRP A 25 0.87 2.64 7.98
C TRP A 25 2.36 2.65 8.33
N ILE A 26 3.08 3.73 8.02
CA ILE A 26 4.49 3.88 8.40
C ILE A 26 4.65 3.95 9.93
N PHE A 27 3.70 4.57 10.63
CA PHE A 27 3.76 4.74 12.08
C PHE A 27 3.08 3.60 12.85
N ASP A 28 2.03 3.02 12.30
CA ASP A 28 1.18 2.05 13.01
C ASP A 28 1.73 0.61 12.97
N SER A 29 2.88 0.40 12.31
CA SER A 29 3.56 -0.91 12.16
C SER A 29 2.67 -2.01 11.56
N VAL A 30 1.61 -1.63 10.87
CA VAL A 30 0.72 -2.48 10.09
C VAL A 30 0.39 -1.79 8.77
N CYS A 31 0.15 -2.57 7.72
CA CYS A 31 -0.20 -2.04 6.41
C CYS A 31 -1.23 -2.94 5.74
N GLU A 32 -2.19 -2.34 5.05
CA GLU A 32 -3.18 -3.10 4.29
C GLU A 32 -2.61 -3.57 2.95
N THR A 33 -3.12 -4.68 2.44
CA THR A 33 -3.02 -5.06 1.03
C THR A 33 -4.09 -4.31 0.21
N PRO A 34 -4.05 -4.33 -1.14
CA PRO A 34 -5.13 -3.79 -1.95
C PRO A 34 -6.50 -4.44 -1.73
N GLU A 35 -6.54 -5.68 -1.23
CA GLU A 35 -7.77 -6.40 -0.85
C GLU A 35 -8.24 -6.09 0.58
N GLY A 36 -7.49 -5.27 1.34
CA GLY A 36 -7.84 -4.86 2.70
C GLY A 36 -7.37 -5.84 3.79
N ASP A 37 -6.55 -6.83 3.46
CA ASP A 37 -5.93 -7.69 4.46
C ASP A 37 -4.86 -6.90 5.22
N CYS A 38 -4.84 -7.02 6.55
CA CYS A 38 -3.83 -6.37 7.39
C CYS A 38 -2.59 -7.27 7.49
N VAL A 39 -1.45 -6.76 7.02
CA VAL A 39 -0.14 -7.44 6.99
C VAL A 39 0.95 -6.56 7.61
N GLU A 40 2.14 -7.11 7.78
CA GLU A 40 3.31 -6.32 8.18
C GLU A 40 3.68 -5.30 7.07
N PRO A 41 4.21 -4.12 7.43
CA PRO A 41 4.57 -3.07 6.48
C PRO A 41 5.54 -3.49 5.36
N ASP A 42 6.47 -4.39 5.65
CA ASP A 42 7.47 -4.94 4.72
C ASP A 42 6.99 -6.20 3.99
N HIS A 43 5.75 -6.64 4.23
CA HIS A 43 5.17 -7.75 3.50
C HIS A 43 5.10 -7.41 2.00
N PRO A 44 5.42 -8.32 1.07
CA PRO A 44 5.49 -8.02 -0.37
C PRO A 44 4.17 -7.55 -0.98
N ASP A 45 3.05 -7.96 -0.38
CA ASP A 45 1.70 -7.56 -0.79
C ASP A 45 1.17 -6.31 -0.06
N SER A 46 1.94 -5.71 0.86
CA SER A 46 1.55 -4.49 1.54
C SER A 46 1.54 -3.31 0.56
N TRP A 47 0.68 -2.31 0.80
CA TRP A 47 0.71 -1.08 0.02
C TRP A 47 2.08 -0.39 0.02
N LEU A 48 2.81 -0.42 1.13
CA LEU A 48 4.13 0.21 1.23
C LEU A 48 5.16 -0.48 0.32
N SER A 49 5.21 -1.81 0.32
CA SER A 49 6.08 -2.59 -0.57
C SER A 49 5.70 -2.42 -2.04
N LEU A 50 4.40 -2.49 -2.34
CA LEU A 50 3.89 -2.33 -3.72
C LEU A 50 4.16 -0.94 -4.30
N LEU A 51 4.21 0.09 -3.45
CA LEU A 51 4.55 1.46 -3.83
C LEU A 51 6.07 1.74 -3.77
N GLY A 52 6.89 0.75 -3.39
CA GLY A 52 8.35 0.88 -3.29
C GLY A 52 8.81 1.83 -2.17
N LEU A 53 8.03 1.89 -1.09
CA LEU A 53 8.30 2.72 0.10
C LEU A 53 9.01 1.94 1.21
N MET A 54 9.08 0.62 1.11
CA MET A 54 9.75 -0.29 2.02
C MET A 54 10.44 -1.41 1.25
#